data_AF-A0A426ETR9-F1
#
_entry.id   AF-A0A426ETR9-F1
#
_cell.length_a   1.000
_cell.length_b   1.000
_cell.length_c   1.000
_cell.angle_alpha   90.00
_cell.angle_beta   90.00
_cell.angle_gamma   90.00
#
_symmetry.space_group_name_H-M   'P 1'
#
loop_
_entity.id
_entity.type
_entity.pdbx_description
1 polymer ?
#
loop_
_entity_poly.entity_id
_entity_poly.type
_entity_poly.pdbx_seq_one_letter_code
_entity_poly.pdbx_strand_id
1 'polypeptide(L)'
;MHQFPLSSLMINVLICILICCTNAQAGVVVGGTRFVYPEKQSSISVELKNTASKDMLVKISVTPDDGRQLKGTLESQPLLPDKAFIATPPLLVLKQDKNTKIRINRVGGQLPIDRESLFILNIAVLPAQEQNSQLKNENQLQVAVRNRMKIFYRPETLSGNPLDAYQQLRWSRNNEAVTVFNPTPWYVTLYNLSIDGKSINGGMVAPFSHRQQDWCQRQGYCEINWQTLDLYNNALPVWSVKLNVLQNNAIMGAVAIHG
;
A
#
# COMPACT_ATOMS: atom_id res chain seq x y z
N MET A 1 33.54 -55.61 -0.11
CA MET A 1 33.30 -54.16 -0.28
C MET A 1 31.88 -53.98 -0.78
N HIS A 2 30.93 -53.66 0.11
CA HIS A 2 29.54 -53.40 -0.29
C HIS A 2 29.44 -51.97 -0.84
N GLN A 3 29.17 -51.84 -2.15
CA GLN A 3 28.86 -50.56 -2.78
C GLN A 3 27.42 -50.19 -2.41
N PHE A 4 27.24 -49.23 -1.51
CA PHE A 4 25.94 -48.63 -1.25
C PHE A 4 25.57 -47.75 -2.46
N PRO A 5 24.39 -47.97 -3.11
CA PRO A 5 24.02 -47.22 -4.29
C PRO A 5 23.71 -45.76 -3.91
N LEU A 6 24.57 -44.83 -4.33
CA LEU A 6 24.42 -43.39 -4.11
C LEU A 6 23.05 -42.85 -4.55
N SER A 7 22.38 -43.50 -5.52
CA SER A 7 21.04 -43.17 -5.97
C SER A 7 19.95 -43.33 -4.89
N SER A 8 20.08 -44.33 -4.02
CA SER A 8 19.13 -44.55 -2.91
C SER A 8 19.27 -43.48 -1.83
N LEU A 9 20.50 -43.03 -1.57
CA LEU A 9 20.76 -41.93 -0.63
C LEU A 9 20.19 -40.60 -1.13
N MET A 10 20.31 -40.31 -2.43
CA MET A 10 19.76 -39.08 -3.01
C MET A 10 18.22 -39.05 -3.01
N ILE A 11 17.57 -40.19 -3.24
CA ILE A 11 16.10 -40.31 -3.18
C ILE A 11 15.60 -40.09 -1.75
N ASN A 12 16.27 -40.68 -0.76
CA ASN A 12 15.89 -40.49 0.66
C ASN A 12 16.10 -39.05 1.13
N VAL A 13 17.14 -38.36 0.66
CA VAL A 13 17.36 -36.93 0.94
C VAL A 13 16.28 -36.07 0.29
N LEU A 14 15.88 -36.37 -0.95
CA LEU A 14 14.80 -35.65 -1.64
C LEU A 14 13.44 -35.83 -0.93
N ILE A 15 13.13 -37.05 -0.47
CA ILE A 15 11.92 -37.35 0.31
C ILE A 15 11.94 -36.60 1.65
N CYS A 16 13.06 -36.56 2.36
CA CYS A 16 13.20 -35.77 3.61
C CYS A 16 12.99 -34.27 3.38
N ILE A 17 13.47 -33.72 2.26
CA ILE A 17 13.28 -32.29 1.94
C ILE A 17 11.80 -31.98 1.65
N LEU A 18 11.07 -32.88 0.98
CA LEU A 18 9.64 -32.73 0.70
C LEU A 18 8.76 -32.79 1.97
N ILE A 19 9.20 -33.47 3.03
CA ILE A 19 8.47 -33.59 4.30
C ILE A 19 8.63 -32.34 5.20
N CYS A 20 9.68 -31.52 4.98
CA CYS A 20 9.95 -30.30 5.74
C CYS A 20 9.14 -29.06 5.30
N CYS A 21 8.15 -29.20 4.41
CA CYS A 21 7.26 -28.11 4.04
C CYS A 21 6.29 -27.79 5.20
N THR A 22 6.74 -26.95 6.13
CA THR A 22 5.85 -26.39 7.15
C THR A 22 4.79 -25.50 6.49
N ASN A 23 3.54 -25.64 6.93
CA ASN A 23 2.47 -24.74 6.51
C ASN A 23 2.77 -23.34 7.08
N ALA A 24 2.93 -22.34 6.21
CA ALA A 24 2.97 -20.95 6.62
C ALA A 24 1.62 -20.59 7.27
N GLN A 25 1.59 -20.42 8.59
CA GLN A 25 0.39 -19.95 9.28
C GLN A 25 0.15 -18.48 8.94
N ALA A 26 -0.80 -18.24 8.04
CA ALA A 26 -1.30 -16.91 7.73
C ALA A 26 -2.17 -16.39 8.89
N GLY A 27 -1.92 -15.15 9.33
CA GLY A 27 -2.61 -14.50 10.47
C GLY A 27 -4.00 -13.97 10.12
N VAL A 28 -4.21 -12.66 10.29
CA VAL A 28 -5.47 -11.99 9.95
C VAL A 28 -5.36 -11.33 8.57
N VAL A 29 -6.26 -11.72 7.67
CA VAL A 29 -6.44 -11.15 6.34
C VAL A 29 -7.44 -10.00 6.39
N VAL A 30 -7.14 -8.93 5.67
CA VAL A 30 -8.01 -7.75 5.56
C VAL A 30 -8.62 -7.75 4.16
N GLY A 31 -9.94 -7.55 4.08
CA GLY A 31 -10.71 -7.49 2.83
C GLY A 31 -10.47 -6.20 2.05
N GLY A 32 -9.24 -6.02 1.56
CA GLY A 32 -8.83 -4.86 0.77
C GLY A 32 -7.47 -4.30 1.22
N THR A 33 -6.79 -3.63 0.30
CA THR A 33 -5.50 -2.93 0.55
C THR A 33 -5.66 -1.40 0.56
N ARG A 34 -6.77 -0.91 0.00
CA ARG A 34 -7.17 0.50 -0.10
C ARG A 34 -8.68 0.60 0.07
N PHE A 35 -9.13 1.67 0.72
CA PHE A 35 -10.55 1.95 0.94
C PHE A 35 -10.86 3.39 0.53
N VAL A 36 -11.99 3.59 -0.13
CA VAL A 36 -12.54 4.93 -0.36
C VAL A 36 -13.58 5.21 0.72
N TYR A 37 -13.48 6.38 1.33
CA TYR A 37 -14.48 6.92 2.25
C TYR A 37 -15.17 8.12 1.56
N PRO A 38 -16.33 7.93 0.93
CA PRO A 38 -17.10 9.03 0.35
C PRO A 38 -17.59 9.99 1.43
N GLU A 39 -17.57 11.29 1.16
CA GLU A 39 -17.96 12.34 2.12
C GLU A 39 -19.37 12.15 2.70
N LYS A 40 -20.33 11.71 1.88
CA LYS A 40 -21.73 11.49 2.31
C LYS A 40 -21.96 10.23 3.14
N GLN A 41 -20.98 9.33 3.22
CA GLN A 41 -21.10 8.10 4.01
C GLN A 41 -20.81 8.41 5.48
N SER A 42 -21.65 7.93 6.39
CA SER A 42 -21.40 8.01 7.83
C SER A 42 -20.41 6.95 8.30
N SER A 43 -20.28 5.85 7.54
CA SER A 43 -19.32 4.79 7.81
C SER A 43 -18.98 3.97 6.56
N ILE A 44 -17.82 3.32 6.58
CA ILE A 44 -17.48 2.24 5.64
C ILE A 44 -17.19 0.97 6.43
N SER A 45 -17.40 -0.20 5.80
CA SER A 45 -17.13 -1.49 6.42
C SER A 45 -15.86 -2.12 5.84
N VAL A 46 -15.03 -2.70 6.71
CA VAL A 46 -13.84 -3.47 6.34
C VAL A 46 -13.98 -4.88 6.91
N GLU A 47 -13.81 -5.89 6.06
CA GLU A 47 -13.85 -7.29 6.48
C GLU A 47 -12.48 -7.75 7.00
N LEU A 48 -12.49 -8.54 8.07
CA LEU A 48 -11.34 -9.20 8.63
C LEU A 48 -11.62 -10.70 8.69
N LYS A 49 -10.65 -11.52 8.29
CA LYS A 49 -10.71 -12.98 8.39
C LYS A 49 -9.49 -13.49 9.14
N ASN A 50 -9.70 -14.28 10.18
CA ASN A 50 -8.62 -15.01 10.82
C ASN A 50 -8.42 -16.34 10.09
N THR A 51 -7.25 -16.51 9.46
CA THR A 51 -6.85 -17.76 8.78
C THR A 51 -5.89 -18.60 9.62
N ALA A 52 -5.60 -18.17 10.85
CA ALA A 52 -4.75 -18.92 11.77
C ALA A 52 -5.58 -19.92 12.57
N SER A 53 -4.94 -20.99 13.01
CA SER A 53 -5.54 -22.06 13.83
C SER A 53 -5.71 -21.69 15.31
N LYS A 54 -5.79 -20.40 15.63
CA LYS A 54 -5.95 -19.89 17.00
C LYS A 54 -6.62 -18.53 16.99
N ASP A 55 -7.21 -18.16 18.12
CA ASP A 55 -7.81 -16.85 18.31
C ASP A 55 -6.76 -15.73 18.21
N MET A 56 -7.16 -14.61 17.63
CA MET A 56 -6.30 -13.44 17.44
C MET A 56 -6.91 -12.22 18.11
N LEU A 57 -6.14 -11.52 18.94
CA LEU A 57 -6.50 -10.19 19.42
C LEU A 57 -6.13 -9.16 18.35
N VAL A 58 -7.10 -8.38 17.92
CA VAL A 58 -6.96 -7.40 16.85
C VAL A 58 -7.22 -6.01 17.40
N LYS A 59 -6.22 -5.13 17.34
CA LYS A 59 -6.32 -3.71 17.69
C LYS A 59 -6.36 -2.86 16.43
N ILE A 60 -7.32 -1.94 16.35
CA ILE A 60 -7.60 -1.16 15.16
C ILE A 60 -7.60 0.32 15.51
N SER A 61 -6.98 1.13 14.65
CA SER A 61 -7.00 2.59 14.75
C SER A 61 -6.89 3.22 13.37
N VAL A 62 -7.39 4.44 13.22
CA VAL A 62 -7.22 5.25 12.01
C VAL A 62 -6.43 6.48 12.39
N THR A 63 -5.39 6.80 11.62
CA THR A 63 -4.54 7.98 11.82
C THR A 63 -4.36 8.71 10.49
N PRO A 64 -4.04 10.01 10.49
CA PRO A 64 -3.48 10.66 9.29
C PRO A 64 -2.28 9.87 8.73
N ASP A 65 -2.04 9.99 7.43
CA ASP A 65 -0.81 9.45 6.83
C ASP A 65 0.43 10.18 7.37
N ASP A 66 1.50 9.42 7.62
CA ASP A 66 2.77 9.94 8.15
C ASP A 66 3.75 10.33 7.05
N GLY A 67 3.30 10.46 5.80
CA GLY A 67 4.08 10.96 4.68
C GLY A 67 5.13 9.98 4.14
N ARG A 68 5.20 8.73 4.65
CA ARG A 68 6.21 7.73 4.22
C ARG A 68 6.22 7.50 2.72
N GLN A 69 5.06 7.62 2.07
CA GLN A 69 4.88 7.41 0.64
C GLN A 69 4.89 8.71 -0.17
N LEU A 70 5.06 9.86 0.49
CA LEU A 70 5.04 11.19 -0.10
C LEU A 70 6.42 11.89 0.03
N LYS A 71 7.49 11.11 0.25
CA LYS A 71 8.85 11.65 0.39
C LYS A 71 9.25 12.51 -0.80
N GLY A 72 9.80 13.70 -0.55
CA GLY A 72 10.19 14.65 -1.58
C GLY A 72 9.05 15.50 -2.15
N THR A 73 7.85 15.45 -1.54
CA THR A 73 6.80 16.43 -1.82
C THR A 73 7.29 17.81 -1.38
N LEU A 74 7.16 18.81 -2.25
CA LEU A 74 7.67 20.16 -2.01
C LEU A 74 6.68 20.98 -1.18
N GLU A 75 5.39 20.84 -1.44
CA GLU A 75 4.33 21.52 -0.71
C GLU A 75 4.01 20.82 0.61
N SER A 76 3.76 21.62 1.64
CA SER A 76 3.21 21.10 2.90
C SER A 76 1.84 20.49 2.67
N GLN A 77 1.64 19.28 3.20
CA GLN A 77 0.33 18.63 3.17
C GLN A 77 -0.63 19.32 4.16
N PRO A 78 -1.94 19.36 3.86
CA PRO A 78 -2.93 19.87 4.80
C PRO A 78 -2.82 19.17 6.16
N LEU A 79 -2.93 19.93 7.24
CA LEU A 79 -2.96 19.37 8.59
C LEU A 79 -4.29 18.64 8.78
N LEU A 80 -4.24 17.32 8.86
CA LEU A 80 -5.42 16.49 9.08
C LEU A 80 -5.61 16.23 10.58
N PRO A 81 -6.85 16.27 11.12
CA PRO A 81 -7.09 16.03 12.53
C PRO A 81 -6.89 14.55 12.88
N ASP A 82 -6.19 14.27 13.98
CA ASP A 82 -5.90 12.90 14.42
C ASP A 82 -7.16 12.07 14.70
N LYS A 83 -8.21 12.72 15.22
CA LYS A 83 -9.50 12.11 15.56
C LYS A 83 -10.57 12.42 14.51
N ALA A 84 -10.19 12.30 13.25
CA ALA A 84 -11.06 12.39 12.10
C ALA A 84 -12.01 11.18 11.97
N PHE A 85 -11.46 10.00 12.24
CA PHE A 85 -12.12 8.71 12.07
C PHE A 85 -11.87 7.82 13.29
N ILE A 86 -12.84 6.96 13.60
CA ILE A 86 -12.70 5.89 14.59
C ILE A 86 -13.09 4.54 13.98
N ALA A 87 -12.46 3.47 14.45
CA ALA A 87 -12.84 2.12 14.11
C ALA A 87 -13.69 1.49 15.22
N THR A 88 -14.75 0.78 14.86
CA THR A 88 -15.65 0.11 15.79
C THR A 88 -15.84 -1.37 15.42
N PRO A 89 -15.60 -2.31 16.35
CA PRO A 89 -14.93 -2.10 17.64
C PRO A 89 -13.42 -1.77 17.45
N PRO A 90 -12.79 -0.97 18.34
CA PRO A 90 -11.36 -0.64 18.23
C PRO A 90 -10.43 -1.76 18.70
N LEU A 91 -10.97 -2.73 19.46
CA LEU A 91 -10.27 -3.91 19.94
C LEU A 91 -11.26 -5.08 19.96
N LEU A 92 -10.88 -6.22 19.41
CA LEU A 92 -11.71 -7.41 19.39
C LEU A 92 -10.87 -8.69 19.37
N VAL A 93 -11.44 -9.76 19.90
CA VAL A 93 -10.92 -11.12 19.69
C VAL A 93 -11.60 -11.69 18.45
N LEU A 94 -10.81 -11.99 17.43
CA LEU A 94 -11.26 -12.66 16.22
C LEU A 94 -11.00 -14.16 16.36
N LYS A 95 -12.09 -14.93 16.46
CA LYS A 95 -12.04 -16.38 16.63
C LYS A 95 -11.35 -17.07 15.45
N GLN A 96 -10.72 -18.20 15.71
CA GLN A 96 -10.16 -19.06 14.67
C GLN A 96 -11.17 -19.29 13.54
N ASP A 97 -10.70 -19.19 12.29
CA ASP A 97 -11.46 -19.45 11.06
C ASP A 97 -12.77 -18.65 10.94
N LYS A 98 -12.88 -17.52 11.67
CA LYS A 98 -14.02 -16.62 11.60
C LYS A 98 -13.69 -15.34 10.85
N ASN A 99 -14.75 -14.82 10.22
CA ASN A 99 -14.77 -13.50 9.60
C ASN A 99 -15.57 -12.55 10.48
N THR A 100 -15.22 -11.28 10.45
CA THR A 100 -15.98 -10.20 11.08
C THR A 100 -15.86 -8.93 10.25
N LYS A 101 -16.74 -7.96 10.51
CA LYS A 101 -16.69 -6.63 9.89
C LYS A 101 -16.43 -5.58 10.95
N ILE A 102 -15.50 -4.69 10.66
CA ILE A 102 -15.28 -3.47 11.44
C ILE A 102 -15.90 -2.30 10.69
N ARG A 103 -16.37 -1.30 11.42
CA ARG A 103 -16.87 -0.05 10.83
C ARG A 103 -15.88 1.07 11.07
N ILE A 104 -15.53 1.80 10.02
CA ILE A 104 -14.80 3.06 10.13
C ILE A 104 -15.82 4.18 10.07
N ASN A 105 -15.91 4.99 11.12
CA ASN A 105 -16.90 6.06 11.25
C ASN A 105 -16.19 7.42 11.21
N ARG A 106 -16.78 8.39 10.52
CA ARG A 106 -16.38 9.80 10.58
C ARG A 106 -16.92 10.38 11.88
N VAL A 107 -16.07 11.03 12.67
CA VAL A 107 -16.48 11.59 13.98
C VAL A 107 -16.29 13.09 14.10
N GLY A 108 -15.77 13.74 13.04
CA GLY A 108 -15.66 15.19 12.97
C GLY A 108 -14.27 15.64 12.55
N GLY A 109 -14.00 16.93 12.78
CA GLY A 109 -12.83 17.62 12.22
C GLY A 109 -13.07 18.09 10.79
N GLN A 110 -12.42 19.19 10.43
CA GLN A 110 -12.50 19.74 9.07
C GLN A 110 -11.50 19.01 8.18
N LEU A 111 -11.93 18.65 6.96
CA LEU A 111 -11.07 18.13 5.91
C LEU A 111 -11.14 19.04 4.69
N PRO A 112 -10.07 19.09 3.88
CA PRO A 112 -10.11 19.72 2.57
C PRO A 112 -11.31 19.22 1.75
N ILE A 113 -12.02 20.16 1.12
CA ILE A 113 -13.14 19.89 0.20
C ILE A 113 -12.71 19.92 -1.26
N ASP A 114 -11.52 20.44 -1.54
CA ASP A 114 -10.97 20.64 -2.88
C ASP A 114 -10.11 19.46 -3.35
N ARG A 115 -9.74 18.53 -2.46
CA ARG A 115 -8.87 17.37 -2.74
C ARG A 115 -9.16 16.17 -1.85
N GLU A 116 -8.65 15.01 -2.24
CA GLU A 116 -8.65 13.83 -1.36
C GLU A 116 -7.80 14.06 -0.11
N SER A 117 -8.19 13.42 0.99
CA SER A 117 -7.38 13.32 2.21
C SER A 117 -6.98 11.87 2.48
N LEU A 118 -5.72 11.64 2.83
CA LEU A 118 -5.18 10.29 3.05
C LEU A 118 -5.05 9.97 4.55
N PHE A 119 -5.67 8.87 4.95
CA PHE A 119 -5.58 8.28 6.27
C PHE A 119 -5.04 6.84 6.18
N ILE A 120 -4.56 6.33 7.31
CA ILE A 120 -4.06 4.97 7.45
C ILE A 120 -4.91 4.21 8.46
N LEU A 121 -5.54 3.14 7.99
CA LEU A 121 -6.07 2.08 8.82
C LEU A 121 -4.90 1.26 9.35
N ASN A 122 -4.71 1.26 10.66
CA ASN A 122 -3.71 0.47 11.36
C ASN A 122 -4.39 -0.73 12.02
N ILE A 123 -3.95 -1.93 11.68
CA ILE A 123 -4.44 -3.18 12.26
C ILE A 123 -3.25 -3.91 12.87
N ALA A 124 -3.20 -4.00 14.19
CA ALA A 124 -2.21 -4.78 14.92
C ALA A 124 -2.83 -6.10 15.38
N VAL A 125 -2.15 -7.20 15.08
CA VAL A 125 -2.64 -8.56 15.32
C VAL A 125 -1.68 -9.26 16.28
N LEU A 126 -2.24 -9.81 17.34
CA LEU A 126 -1.52 -10.53 18.38
C LEU A 126 -2.18 -11.89 18.59
N PRO A 127 -1.43 -13.00 18.67
CA PRO A 127 -1.99 -14.28 19.11
C PRO A 127 -2.63 -14.14 20.49
N ALA A 128 -3.86 -14.63 20.67
CA ALA A 128 -4.45 -14.71 22.01
C ALA A 128 -3.65 -15.72 22.84
N GLN A 129 -3.37 -15.40 24.10
CA GLN A 129 -2.75 -16.36 25.02
C GLN A 129 -3.77 -17.44 25.39
N GLU A 130 -3.39 -18.70 25.24
CA GLU A 130 -4.17 -19.82 25.74
C GLU A 130 -3.97 -19.94 27.25
N GLN A 131 -5.06 -19.83 28.01
CA GLN A 131 -5.04 -19.93 29.49
C GLN A 131 -4.60 -21.31 30.01
N ASN A 132 -4.58 -22.34 29.14
CA ASN A 132 -4.34 -23.75 29.50
C ASN A 132 -2.99 -24.33 29.05
N SER A 133 -2.01 -23.49 28.71
CA SER A 133 -0.65 -24.00 28.52
C SER A 133 -0.02 -24.30 29.89
N GLN A 134 -0.05 -25.57 30.32
CA GLN A 134 0.75 -26.11 31.43
C GLN A 134 2.27 -25.96 31.21
N LEU A 135 2.66 -25.40 30.06
CA LEU A 135 4.00 -25.03 29.65
C LEU A 135 4.21 -23.51 29.81
N LYS A 136 4.12 -22.99 31.04
CA LYS A 136 4.43 -21.57 31.33
C LYS A 136 5.92 -21.21 31.21
N ASN A 137 6.79 -22.19 30.90
CA ASN A 137 8.25 -22.10 30.93
C ASN A 137 8.90 -22.46 29.59
N GLU A 138 8.35 -22.01 28.47
CA GLU A 138 9.08 -22.04 27.19
C GLU A 138 9.25 -20.61 26.68
N ASN A 139 10.45 -20.30 26.18
CA ASN A 139 10.78 -19.05 25.50
C ASN A 139 9.95 -18.92 24.21
N GLN A 140 8.69 -18.53 24.35
CA GLN A 140 7.79 -18.37 23.22
C GLN A 140 8.02 -17.00 22.57
N LEU A 141 8.55 -17.04 21.36
CA LEU A 141 8.60 -15.87 20.49
C LEU A 141 7.19 -15.55 19.99
N GLN A 142 6.64 -14.42 20.41
CA GLN A 142 5.38 -13.90 19.88
C GLN A 142 5.66 -12.80 18.86
N VAL A 143 5.20 -13.00 17.62
CA VAL A 143 5.33 -12.03 16.54
C VAL A 143 4.03 -11.23 16.41
N ALA A 144 4.13 -9.91 16.60
CA ALA A 144 3.03 -8.98 16.34
C ALA A 144 3.11 -8.49 14.90
N VAL A 145 2.03 -8.65 14.13
CA VAL A 145 1.96 -8.17 12.75
C VAL A 145 1.14 -6.87 12.72
N ARG A 146 1.70 -5.83 12.10
CA ARG A 146 1.01 -4.54 11.91
C ARG A 146 0.79 -4.29 10.43
N ASN A 147 -0.48 -4.31 10.03
CA ASN A 147 -0.90 -3.96 8.69
C ASN A 147 -1.26 -2.47 8.63
N ARG A 148 -0.90 -1.82 7.52
CA ARG A 148 -1.27 -0.43 7.20
C ARG A 148 -1.96 -0.34 5.84
N MET A 149 -3.20 0.13 5.80
CA MET A 149 -4.03 0.23 4.60
C MET A 149 -4.47 1.67 4.41
N LYS A 150 -4.51 2.12 3.15
CA LYS A 150 -4.88 3.50 2.83
C LYS A 150 -6.40 3.67 2.91
N ILE A 151 -6.84 4.76 3.50
CA ILE A 151 -8.21 5.26 3.42
C ILE A 151 -8.14 6.61 2.71
N PHE A 152 -8.78 6.71 1.54
CA PHE A 152 -8.93 7.95 0.79
C PHE A 152 -10.28 8.56 1.12
N TYR A 153 -10.29 9.64 1.90
CA TYR A 153 -11.50 10.45 2.07
C TYR A 153 -11.71 11.29 0.83
N ARG A 154 -12.92 11.20 0.27
CA ARG A 154 -13.27 11.78 -1.03
C ARG A 154 -14.46 12.72 -0.90
N PRO A 155 -14.21 14.05 -0.96
CA PRO A 155 -15.27 15.03 -1.14
C PRO A 155 -16.09 14.78 -2.40
N GLU A 156 -17.37 15.13 -2.38
CA GLU A 156 -18.28 14.98 -3.53
C GLU A 156 -18.03 16.03 -4.62
N THR A 157 -17.41 17.14 -4.23
CA THR A 157 -17.11 18.30 -5.09
C THR A 157 -15.91 18.08 -6.01
N LEU A 158 -15.21 16.95 -5.90
CA LEU A 158 -14.02 16.68 -6.71
C LEU A 158 -14.40 16.41 -8.16
N SER A 159 -13.81 17.17 -9.08
CA SER A 159 -13.99 17.01 -10.51
C SER A 159 -13.07 15.94 -11.11
N GLY A 160 -13.51 15.33 -12.20
CA GLY A 160 -12.73 14.35 -12.97
C GLY A 160 -12.81 12.94 -12.38
N ASN A 161 -12.13 12.00 -13.03
CA ASN A 161 -12.09 10.60 -12.63
C ASN A 161 -10.72 10.27 -11.99
N PRO A 162 -10.68 9.70 -10.77
CA PRO A 162 -9.41 9.30 -10.15
C PRO A 162 -8.60 8.31 -11.00
N LEU A 163 -9.25 7.47 -11.82
CA LEU A 163 -8.55 6.52 -12.69
C LEU A 163 -7.82 7.19 -13.86
N ASP A 164 -8.16 8.44 -14.19
CA ASP A 164 -7.51 9.19 -15.27
C ASP A 164 -6.43 10.15 -14.71
N ALA A 165 -6.32 10.29 -13.39
CA ALA A 165 -5.43 11.25 -12.75
C ALA A 165 -3.95 11.00 -13.05
N TYR A 166 -3.54 9.72 -13.15
CA TYR A 166 -2.14 9.35 -13.38
C TYR A 166 -1.63 9.76 -14.76
N GLN A 167 -2.53 9.89 -15.75
CA GLN A 167 -2.21 10.32 -17.11
C GLN A 167 -1.95 11.84 -17.19
N GLN A 168 -2.46 12.58 -16.21
CA GLN A 168 -2.34 14.04 -16.13
C GLN A 168 -1.09 14.51 -15.38
N LEU A 169 -0.30 13.57 -14.83
CA LEU A 169 0.97 13.88 -14.20
C LEU A 169 1.91 14.56 -15.21
N ARG A 170 2.49 15.68 -14.78
CA ARG A 170 3.43 16.44 -15.60
C ARG A 170 4.83 16.21 -15.07
N TRP A 171 5.72 15.79 -15.96
CA TRP A 171 7.09 15.53 -15.60
C TRP A 171 8.00 16.62 -16.17
N SER A 172 8.96 17.03 -15.37
CA SER A 172 10.03 17.95 -15.76
C SER A 172 11.33 17.47 -15.13
N ARG A 173 12.45 17.86 -15.74
CA ARG A 173 13.77 17.47 -15.26
C ARG A 173 14.72 18.63 -15.45
N ASN A 174 15.55 18.85 -14.43
CA ASN A 174 16.74 19.69 -14.52
C ASN A 174 17.99 18.80 -14.35
N ASN A 175 19.18 19.41 -14.29
CA ASN A 175 20.46 18.69 -14.22
C ASN A 175 20.61 17.82 -12.95
N GLU A 176 19.80 18.05 -11.91
CA GLU A 176 19.97 17.45 -10.58
C GLU A 176 18.83 16.54 -10.17
N ALA A 177 17.61 16.83 -10.63
CA ALA A 177 16.41 16.15 -10.17
C ALA A 177 15.33 16.06 -11.25
N VAL A 178 14.50 15.04 -11.11
CA VAL A 178 13.21 14.93 -11.78
C VAL A 178 12.12 15.43 -10.84
N THR A 179 11.20 16.21 -11.39
CA THR A 179 10.01 16.70 -10.68
C THR A 179 8.76 16.19 -11.38
N VAL A 180 7.89 15.54 -10.61
CA VAL A 180 6.54 15.17 -11.04
C VAL A 180 5.54 16.10 -10.37
N PHE A 181 4.68 16.72 -11.16
CA PHE A 181 3.58 17.55 -10.71
C PHE A 181 2.26 16.83 -10.92
N ASN A 182 1.45 16.78 -9.87
CA ASN A 182 0.07 16.30 -9.95
C ASN A 182 -0.91 17.49 -9.95
N PRO A 183 -1.48 17.87 -11.10
CA PRO A 183 -2.45 18.95 -11.18
C PRO A 183 -3.86 18.56 -10.70
N THR A 184 -4.08 17.33 -10.28
CA THR A 184 -5.42 16.77 -10.01
C THR A 184 -5.75 16.76 -8.51
N PRO A 185 -7.04 16.65 -8.12
CA PRO A 185 -7.44 16.53 -6.71
C PRO A 185 -7.24 15.12 -6.12
N TRP A 186 -6.63 14.20 -6.87
CA TRP A 186 -6.54 12.77 -6.54
C TRP A 186 -5.12 12.38 -6.13
N TYR A 187 -4.94 11.49 -5.16
CA TYR A 187 -3.62 10.88 -4.92
C TYR A 187 -3.29 9.90 -6.05
N VAL A 188 -2.10 9.99 -6.62
CA VAL A 188 -1.62 9.05 -7.65
C VAL A 188 -0.54 8.15 -7.08
N THR A 189 -0.71 6.83 -7.19
CA THR A 189 0.34 5.86 -6.86
C THR A 189 1.19 5.58 -8.08
N LEU A 190 2.50 5.77 -7.98
CA LEU A 190 3.46 5.41 -9.02
C LEU A 190 3.82 3.93 -8.84
N TYR A 191 2.96 3.06 -9.37
CA TYR A 191 3.13 1.61 -9.36
C TYR A 191 4.00 1.14 -10.54
N ASN A 192 4.76 0.07 -10.35
CA ASN A 192 5.72 -0.44 -11.35
C ASN A 192 6.58 0.67 -11.98
N LEU A 193 6.96 1.67 -11.17
CA LEU A 193 7.79 2.76 -11.65
C LEU A 193 9.16 2.21 -12.06
N SER A 194 9.56 2.47 -13.30
CA SER A 194 10.90 2.21 -13.78
C SER A 194 11.54 3.45 -14.38
N ILE A 195 12.85 3.57 -14.17
CA ILE A 195 13.68 4.66 -14.65
C ILE A 195 14.81 4.04 -15.47
N ASP A 196 14.85 4.35 -16.77
CA ASP A 196 15.80 3.75 -17.73
C ASP A 196 15.82 2.21 -17.62
N GLY A 197 14.63 1.60 -17.48
CA GLY A 197 14.44 0.15 -17.34
C GLY A 197 14.68 -0.42 -15.93
N LYS A 198 15.16 0.38 -14.97
CA LYS A 198 15.37 -0.06 -13.59
C LYS A 198 14.13 0.19 -12.73
N SER A 199 13.54 -0.88 -12.19
CA SER A 199 12.41 -0.79 -11.26
C SER A 199 12.82 -0.14 -9.93
N ILE A 200 12.00 0.80 -9.46
CA ILE A 200 12.18 1.52 -8.20
C ILE A 200 10.84 1.68 -7.46
N ASN A 201 10.90 1.94 -6.14
CA ASN A 201 9.70 2.26 -5.37
C ASN A 201 9.27 3.71 -5.63
N GLY A 202 8.22 3.86 -6.43
CA GLY A 202 7.72 5.17 -6.83
C GLY A 202 6.92 5.92 -5.77
N GLY A 203 6.32 5.25 -4.78
CA GLY A 203 5.47 5.91 -3.78
C GLY A 203 4.20 6.56 -4.37
N MET A 204 3.82 7.73 -3.86
CA MET A 204 2.67 8.51 -4.32
C MET A 204 3.01 9.97 -4.63
N VAL A 205 2.18 10.61 -5.43
CA VAL A 205 2.18 12.06 -5.66
C VAL A 205 0.87 12.61 -5.11
N ALA A 206 0.95 13.57 -4.19
CA ALA A 206 -0.23 14.14 -3.53
C ALA A 206 -1.02 15.08 -4.45
N PRO A 207 -2.31 15.32 -4.18
CA PRO A 207 -3.11 16.28 -4.94
C PRO A 207 -2.48 17.68 -4.96
N PHE A 208 -2.50 18.32 -6.13
CA PHE A 208 -1.99 19.68 -6.35
C PHE A 208 -0.59 19.91 -5.78
N SER A 209 0.31 18.94 -5.96
CA SER A 209 1.66 18.99 -5.39
C SER A 209 2.71 18.58 -6.41
N HIS A 210 3.92 19.10 -6.18
CA HIS A 210 5.15 18.69 -6.81
C HIS A 210 5.90 17.72 -5.91
N ARG A 211 6.51 16.72 -6.53
CA ARG A 211 7.43 15.81 -5.87
C ARG A 211 8.74 15.75 -6.64
N GLN A 212 9.84 16.00 -5.94
CA GLN A 212 11.17 16.04 -6.51
C GLN A 212 12.01 14.85 -6.02
N GLN A 213 12.76 14.23 -6.95
CA GLN A 213 13.57 13.04 -6.70
C GLN A 213 14.84 13.05 -7.57
N ASP A 214 15.86 12.32 -7.14
CA ASP A 214 17.17 12.16 -7.79
C ASP A 214 17.24 10.89 -8.65
N TRP A 215 16.10 10.44 -9.20
CA TRP A 215 15.99 9.16 -9.90
C TRP A 215 16.75 9.09 -11.23
N CYS A 216 16.84 10.22 -11.94
CA CYS A 216 17.49 10.30 -13.24
C CYS A 216 18.97 10.65 -13.10
N GLN A 217 19.80 10.21 -14.06
CA GLN A 217 21.20 10.65 -14.17
C GLN A 217 21.29 12.17 -14.42
N ARG A 218 22.49 12.76 -14.37
CA ARG A 218 22.66 14.20 -14.66
C ARG A 218 22.66 14.57 -16.14
N GLN A 219 22.96 13.61 -17.01
CA GLN A 219 23.10 13.79 -18.45
C GLN A 219 22.23 12.79 -19.22
N GLY A 220 22.03 13.05 -20.51
CA GLY A 220 21.26 12.17 -21.40
C GLY A 220 19.76 12.21 -21.16
N TYR A 221 19.04 11.35 -21.88
CA TYR A 221 17.60 11.16 -21.67
C TYR A 221 17.34 10.38 -20.38
N CYS A 222 16.16 10.58 -19.80
CA CYS A 222 15.64 9.76 -18.70
C CYS A 222 14.27 9.28 -19.13
N GLU A 223 14.14 7.97 -19.32
CA GLU A 223 12.88 7.32 -19.64
C GLU A 223 12.20 6.85 -18.36
N ILE A 224 10.97 7.29 -18.16
CA ILE A 224 10.20 7.02 -16.96
C ILE A 224 8.92 6.31 -17.39
N ASN A 225 8.74 5.09 -16.91
CA ASN A 225 7.56 4.28 -17.17
C ASN A 225 6.86 4.00 -15.85
N TRP A 226 5.54 4.14 -15.79
CA TRP A 226 4.76 3.82 -14.59
C TRP A 226 3.35 3.38 -14.91
N GLN A 227 2.74 2.73 -13.95
CA GLN A 227 1.31 2.43 -13.89
C GLN A 227 0.74 3.07 -12.63
N THR A 228 -0.59 3.15 -12.54
CA THR A 228 -1.27 3.32 -11.26
C THR A 228 -2.08 2.06 -10.95
N LEU A 229 -2.69 2.05 -9.78
CA LEU A 229 -3.55 0.97 -9.32
C LEU A 229 -4.97 1.50 -9.15
N ASP A 230 -5.95 0.71 -9.56
CA ASP A 230 -7.34 0.94 -9.21
C ASP A 230 -7.62 0.56 -7.73
N LEU A 231 -8.90 0.63 -7.34
CA LEU A 231 -9.34 0.29 -5.98
C LEU A 231 -9.28 -1.21 -5.66
N TYR A 232 -9.21 -2.07 -6.68
CA TYR A 232 -9.09 -3.52 -6.58
C TYR A 232 -7.63 -3.99 -6.73
N ASN A 233 -6.68 -3.06 -6.77
CA ASN A 233 -5.26 -3.32 -6.93
C ASN A 233 -4.88 -3.92 -8.31
N ASN A 234 -5.70 -3.68 -9.34
CA ASN A 234 -5.33 -3.96 -10.73
C ASN A 234 -4.45 -2.82 -11.25
N ALA A 235 -3.40 -3.17 -11.99
CA ALA A 235 -2.56 -2.19 -12.66
C ALA A 235 -3.29 -1.63 -13.89
N LEU A 236 -3.36 -0.31 -13.98
CA LEU A 236 -3.87 0.39 -15.18
C LEU A 236 -2.81 0.41 -16.29
N PRO A 237 -3.17 0.75 -17.54
CA PRO A 237 -2.23 0.81 -18.65
C PRO A 237 -0.99 1.65 -18.36
N VAL A 238 0.16 1.20 -18.89
CA VAL A 238 1.46 1.86 -18.71
C VAL A 238 1.44 3.25 -19.34
N TRP A 239 2.01 4.22 -18.63
CA TRP A 239 2.34 5.54 -19.12
C TRP A 239 3.85 5.70 -19.20
N SER A 240 4.32 6.43 -20.20
CA SER A 240 5.75 6.66 -20.45
C SER A 240 6.03 8.12 -20.74
N VAL A 241 7.15 8.62 -20.22
CA VAL A 241 7.70 9.92 -20.60
C VAL A 241 9.21 9.81 -20.79
N LYS A 242 9.73 10.47 -21.82
CA LYS A 242 11.17 10.59 -22.06
C LYS A 242 11.57 12.04 -21.89
N LEU A 243 12.40 12.33 -20.88
CA LEU A 243 12.78 13.67 -20.49
C LEU A 243 14.22 13.98 -20.88
N ASN A 244 14.46 15.17 -21.43
CA ASN A 244 15.79 15.77 -21.53
C ASN A 244 15.97 16.89 -20.47
N VAL A 245 17.21 17.24 -20.19
CA VAL A 245 17.70 18.14 -19.13
C VAL A 245 17.11 19.56 -19.16
N LEU A 246 16.44 19.96 -20.25
CA LEU A 246 15.85 21.30 -20.45
C LEU A 246 14.36 21.28 -20.87
N GLN A 247 13.67 20.14 -20.80
CA GLN A 247 12.25 20.08 -21.16
C GLN A 247 11.37 20.52 -19.98
N ASN A 248 11.01 21.81 -20.00
CA ASN A 248 9.92 22.37 -19.20
C ASN A 248 8.59 22.07 -19.91
N ASN A 249 7.79 21.18 -19.35
CA ASN A 249 6.43 20.81 -19.80
C ASN A 249 6.35 20.01 -21.10
N ALA A 250 6.75 18.73 -21.07
CA ALA A 250 6.19 17.77 -22.02
C ALA A 250 4.78 17.39 -21.55
N ILE A 251 3.75 18.09 -22.03
CA ILE A 251 2.45 17.46 -22.25
C ILE A 251 2.55 16.85 -23.65
N MET A 252 3.06 15.63 -23.76
CA MET A 252 3.04 14.92 -25.03
C MET A 252 2.42 13.54 -24.82
N GLY A 253 1.42 13.26 -25.67
CA GLY A 253 0.51 12.11 -25.57
C GLY A 253 1.28 10.81 -25.39
N ALA A 254 0.89 10.06 -24.37
CA ALA A 254 1.40 8.72 -24.20
C ALA A 254 0.93 7.85 -25.36
N VAL A 255 1.88 7.09 -25.89
CA VAL A 255 1.55 5.89 -26.63
C VAL A 255 1.14 4.86 -25.58
N ALA A 256 -0.16 4.56 -25.49
CA ALA A 256 -0.62 3.37 -24.79
C ALA A 256 -0.01 2.16 -25.52
N ILE A 257 1.07 1.63 -24.97
CA ILE A 257 1.71 0.41 -25.48
C ILE A 257 0.75 -0.74 -25.17
N HIS A 258 -0.11 -1.08 -26.14
CA HIS A 258 -0.90 -2.30 -26.10
C HIS A 258 0.05 -3.44 -26.44
N GLY A 259 0.41 -4.23 -25.43
CA GLY A 259 0.98 -5.56 -25.60
C GLY A 259 -0.12 -6.60 -25.70
#